data_AF-A0AAV2QHZ0-F1
#
_entry.id   AF-A0AAV2QHZ0-F1
#
_cell.length_a   1.000
_cell.length_b   1.000
_cell.length_c   1.000
_cell.angle_alpha   90.00
_cell.angle_beta   90.00
_cell.angle_gamma   90.00
#
_symmetry.space_group_name_H-M   'P 1'
#
loop_
_entity.id
_entity.type
_entity.pdbx_description
1 polymer ?
#
loop_
_entity_poly.entity_id
_entity_poly.type
_entity_poly.pdbx_seq_one_letter_code
_entity_poly.pdbx_strand_id
1 'polypeptide(L)'
;NLAMIAKLMLIIPGYGHGRKRRDVDDEEEEKQLLAQEIETVRKADMAGCGMRLVCELGAADEDKLTEEELAILAFVGPGVVKPGEGLLPDSSLWEYQVSRVMGQVGANCAKAFPACPYNATKMVNAINDLL
;
A
#
# COMPACT_ATOMS: atom_id res chain seq x y z
N ASN A 1 -10.52 -8.18 3.74
CA ASN A 1 -10.13 -9.46 4.38
C ASN A 1 -8.75 -9.23 5.01
N LEU A 2 -8.60 -9.36 6.33
CA LEU A 2 -7.38 -9.01 7.07
C LEU A 2 -6.15 -9.80 6.65
N ALA A 3 -6.31 -11.08 6.34
CA ALA A 3 -5.22 -11.93 5.84
C ALA A 3 -4.59 -11.40 4.53
N MET A 4 -5.35 -10.66 3.72
CA MET A 4 -4.85 -10.08 2.48
C MET A 4 -4.02 -8.80 2.72
N ILE A 5 -4.38 -8.02 3.74
CA ILE A 5 -3.60 -6.84 4.14
C ILE A 5 -2.32 -7.27 4.87
N ALA A 6 -2.36 -8.38 5.62
CA ALA A 6 -1.16 -9.02 6.14
C ALA A 6 -0.23 -9.46 5.00
N LYS A 7 -0.78 -10.02 3.92
CA LYS A 7 0.00 -10.34 2.72
C LYS A 7 0.61 -9.10 2.07
N LEU A 8 -0.10 -7.96 2.05
CA LEU A 8 0.45 -6.68 1.61
C LEU A 8 1.65 -6.26 2.47
N MET A 9 1.57 -6.39 3.80
CA MET A 9 2.67 -6.04 4.71
C MET A 9 3.89 -6.95 4.55
N LEU A 10 3.72 -8.23 4.25
CA LEU A 10 4.85 -9.15 4.01
C LEU A 10 5.67 -8.81 2.76
N ILE A 11 5.07 -8.09 1.80
CA ILE A 11 5.76 -7.60 0.61
C ILE A 11 6.61 -6.37 0.94
N ILE A 12 6.26 -5.63 2.00
CA ILE A 12 6.97 -4.41 2.41
C ILE A 12 8.34 -4.79 2.98
N PRO A 13 9.42 -4.25 2.40
CA PRO A 13 10.75 -4.61 2.83
C PRO A 13 11.08 -3.97 4.19
N GLY A 14 10.99 -4.79 5.24
CA GLY A 14 11.11 -4.40 6.65
C GLY A 14 10.29 -5.30 7.57
N TYR A 15 9.24 -5.93 7.05
CA TYR A 15 8.28 -6.74 7.81
C TYR A 15 8.62 -8.24 7.96
N GLY A 16 9.82 -8.64 7.55
CA GLY A 16 10.33 -10.01 7.75
C GLY A 16 10.57 -10.78 6.45
N HIS A 17 11.68 -10.48 5.79
CA HIS A 17 12.64 -11.46 5.26
C HIS A 17 13.87 -10.69 4.76
N GLY A 18 15.07 -11.19 5.09
CA GLY A 18 16.33 -10.50 4.86
C GLY A 18 16.56 -10.13 3.39
N ARG A 19 16.80 -8.84 3.13
CA ARG A 19 17.20 -8.33 1.81
C ARG A 19 18.55 -8.93 1.41
N LYS A 20 18.54 -9.78 0.39
CA LYS A 20 19.74 -10.20 -0.34
C LYS A 20 20.23 -9.01 -1.19
N ARG A 21 21.55 -8.82 -1.27
CA ARG A 21 22.20 -7.74 -2.04
C ARG A 21 21.83 -7.87 -3.53
N ARG A 22 21.43 -6.76 -4.18
CA ARG A 22 20.84 -6.69 -5.53
C ARG A 22 21.87 -6.30 -6.59
N ASP A 23 21.82 -6.97 -7.74
CA ASP A 23 22.48 -6.57 -8.98
C ASP A 23 21.47 -5.79 -9.88
N VAL A 24 21.97 -5.03 -10.87
CA VAL A 24 21.16 -4.06 -11.65
C VAL A 24 20.12 -4.71 -12.58
N ASP A 25 20.35 -5.95 -13.03
CA ASP A 25 19.36 -6.72 -13.81
C ASP A 25 18.16 -7.19 -12.95
N ASP A 26 18.29 -7.22 -11.63
CA ASP A 26 17.23 -7.68 -10.72
C ASP A 26 16.10 -6.65 -10.53
N GLU A 27 16.33 -5.36 -10.81
CA GLU A 27 15.38 -4.29 -10.45
C GLU A 27 14.09 -4.31 -11.30
N GLU A 28 14.19 -4.66 -12.58
CA GLU A 28 13.03 -4.70 -13.47
C GLU A 28 12.19 -5.97 -13.21
N GLU A 29 12.85 -7.09 -12.93
CA GLU A 29 12.21 -8.34 -12.54
C GLU A 29 11.55 -8.22 -11.15
N GLU A 30 12.20 -7.58 -10.18
CA GLU A 30 11.63 -7.26 -8.87
C GLU A 30 10.38 -6.37 -9.00
N LYS A 31 10.41 -5.33 -9.84
CA LYS A 31 9.24 -4.48 -10.11
C LYS A 31 8.07 -5.27 -10.69
N GLN A 32 8.34 -6.20 -11.61
CA GLN A 32 7.30 -7.04 -12.20
C GLN A 32 6.71 -8.02 -11.16
N LEU A 33 7.54 -8.64 -10.33
CA LEU A 33 7.10 -9.51 -9.24
C LEU A 33 6.24 -8.74 -8.24
N LEU A 34 6.68 -7.55 -7.82
CA LEU A 34 5.93 -6.69 -6.92
C LEU A 34 4.58 -6.27 -7.52
N ALA A 35 4.54 -5.92 -8.81
CA ALA A 35 3.29 -5.59 -9.49
C ALA A 35 2.31 -6.77 -9.50
N GLN A 36 2.79 -7.99 -9.73
CA GLN A 36 1.95 -9.21 -9.68
C GLN A 36 1.43 -9.51 -8.28
N GLU A 37 2.24 -9.28 -7.25
CA GLU A 37 1.81 -9.49 -5.86
C GLU A 37 0.76 -8.46 -5.44
N ILE A 38 0.95 -7.19 -5.79
CA ILE A 38 -0.03 -6.12 -5.55
C ILE A 38 -1.34 -6.41 -6.28
N GLU A 39 -1.27 -6.86 -7.54
CA GLU A 39 -2.43 -7.31 -8.32
C GLU A 39 -3.19 -8.44 -7.60
N THR A 40 -2.46 -9.40 -7.04
CA THR A 40 -3.05 -10.51 -6.29
C THR A 40 -3.75 -10.04 -5.02
N VAL A 41 -3.12 -9.13 -4.27
CA VAL A 41 -3.74 -8.50 -3.09
C VAL A 41 -4.99 -7.75 -3.51
N ARG A 42 -4.92 -6.97 -4.59
CA ARG A 42 -6.02 -6.11 -5.04
C ARG A 42 -7.24 -6.92 -5.45
N LYS A 43 -7.06 -7.99 -6.23
CA LYS A 43 -8.14 -8.92 -6.63
C LYS A 43 -8.84 -9.56 -5.44
N ALA A 44 -8.11 -9.85 -4.37
CA ALA A 44 -8.67 -10.45 -3.18
C ALA A 44 -9.26 -9.43 -2.20
N ASP A 45 -8.81 -8.17 -2.25
CA ASP A 45 -9.38 -7.06 -1.49
C ASP A 45 -10.62 -6.47 -2.17
N MET A 46 -11.66 -7.28 -2.30
CA MET A 46 -12.94 -6.86 -2.90
C MET A 46 -13.62 -5.71 -2.15
N ALA A 47 -13.31 -5.54 -0.86
CA ALA A 47 -13.86 -4.47 -0.02
C ALA A 47 -13.07 -3.15 -0.13
N GLY A 48 -11.90 -3.15 -0.80
CA GLY A 48 -11.04 -1.98 -0.93
C GLY A 48 -10.43 -1.49 0.38
N CYS A 49 -10.25 -2.39 1.35
CA CYS A 49 -9.66 -2.04 2.64
C CYS A 49 -8.20 -1.60 2.55
N GLY A 50 -7.41 -2.18 1.64
CA GLY A 50 -6.02 -1.77 1.42
C GLY A 50 -5.92 -0.35 0.85
N MET A 51 -6.78 -0.01 -0.10
CA MET A 51 -6.87 1.36 -0.63
C MET A 51 -7.35 2.35 0.45
N ARG A 52 -8.34 1.95 1.26
CA ARG A 52 -8.80 2.74 2.40
C ARG A 52 -7.68 3.00 3.41
N LEU A 53 -6.90 1.97 3.75
CA LEU A 53 -5.74 2.07 4.62
C LEU A 53 -4.77 3.12 4.08
N VAL A 54 -4.34 2.98 2.83
CA VAL A 54 -3.36 3.90 2.21
C VAL A 54 -3.89 5.33 2.10
N CYS A 55 -5.20 5.50 1.86
CA CYS A 55 -5.84 6.81 1.92
C CYS A 55 -5.81 7.42 3.33
N GLU A 56 -6.20 6.66 4.34
CA GLU A 56 -6.23 7.16 5.72
C GLU A 56 -4.81 7.46 6.24
N LEU A 57 -3.81 6.65 5.86
CA LEU A 57 -2.40 6.94 6.15
C LEU A 57 -1.89 8.17 5.40
N GLY A 58 -2.29 8.34 4.13
CA GLY A 58 -1.94 9.54 3.35
C GLY A 58 -2.57 10.83 3.89
N ALA A 59 -3.64 10.74 4.67
CA ALA A 59 -4.30 11.86 5.33
C ALA A 59 -3.72 12.18 6.72
N ALA A 60 -2.91 11.28 7.29
CA ALA A 60 -2.28 11.47 8.59
C ALA A 60 -0.98 12.30 8.48
N ASP A 61 -0.62 12.97 9.57
CA ASP A 61 0.69 13.63 9.65
C ASP A 61 1.79 12.57 9.70
N GLU A 62 2.80 12.65 8.83
CA GLU A 62 3.90 11.66 8.76
C GLU A 62 4.63 11.51 10.11
N ASP A 63 4.74 12.57 10.90
CA ASP A 63 5.35 12.54 12.25
C ASP A 63 4.57 11.72 13.29
N LYS A 64 3.30 11.39 12.99
CA LYS A 64 2.42 10.59 13.87
C LYS A 64 2.27 9.15 13.40
N LEU A 65 2.80 8.83 12.22
CA LEU A 65 2.75 7.49 11.67
C LEU A 65 3.82 6.61 12.33
N THR A 66 3.49 5.35 12.58
CA THR A 66 4.48 4.38 13.05
C THR A 66 5.42 3.97 11.92
N GLU A 67 6.53 3.30 12.26
CA GLU A 67 7.50 2.82 11.26
C GLU A 67 6.84 1.89 10.23
N GLU A 68 5.91 1.06 10.71
CA GLU A 68 5.02 0.20 9.95
C GLU A 68 4.20 0.95 8.89
N GLU A 69 3.52 2.02 9.32
CA GLU A 69 2.65 2.83 8.48
C GLU A 69 3.45 3.63 7.45
N LEU A 70 4.63 4.14 7.85
CA LEU A 70 5.57 4.79 6.94
C LEU A 70 6.10 3.81 5.90
N ALA A 71 6.39 2.56 6.28
CA ALA A 71 6.85 1.54 5.37
C ALA A 71 5.76 1.17 4.34
N ILE A 72 4.47 1.16 4.73
CA ILE A 72 3.35 1.02 3.79
C ILE A 72 3.33 2.17 2.78
N LEU A 73 3.47 3.42 3.24
CA LEU A 73 3.49 4.57 2.34
C LEU A 73 4.71 4.56 1.42
N ALA A 74 5.88 4.15 1.93
CA ALA A 74 7.10 4.02 1.14
C ALA A 74 6.98 2.93 0.07
N PHE A 75 6.31 1.82 0.39
CA PHE A 75 6.06 0.71 -0.52
C PHE A 75 5.16 1.11 -1.70
N VAL A 76 4.05 1.80 -1.42
CA VAL A 76 3.16 2.34 -2.47
C VAL A 76 3.88 3.38 -3.34
N GLY A 77 4.94 3.98 -2.80
CA GLY A 77 5.71 5.01 -3.47
C GLY A 77 5.05 6.39 -3.36
N PRO A 78 5.73 7.42 -3.87
CA PRO A 78 5.27 8.80 -3.75
C PRO A 78 3.90 8.98 -4.41
N GLY A 79 3.02 9.75 -3.77
CA GLY A 79 1.73 10.15 -4.36
C GLY A 79 1.89 11.03 -5.61
N VAL A 80 3.10 11.57 -5.85
CA VAL A 80 3.42 12.38 -7.02
C VAL A 80 4.25 11.55 -7.99
N VAL A 81 3.62 11.12 -9.07
CA VAL A 81 4.31 10.55 -10.23
C VAL A 81 5.11 11.65 -10.92
N LYS A 82 6.39 11.43 -11.23
CA LYS A 82 7.15 12.42 -12.01
C LYS A 82 6.55 12.50 -13.42
N PRO A 83 6.33 13.72 -13.97
CA PRO A 83 5.90 13.87 -15.36
C PRO A 83 6.89 13.18 -16.31
N GLY A 84 6.40 12.26 -17.15
CA GLY A 84 7.22 11.51 -18.10
C GLY A 84 7.61 10.09 -17.67
N GLU A 85 7.39 9.69 -16.41
CA GLU A 85 7.60 8.31 -15.95
C GLU A 85 6.40 7.37 -16.23
N GLY A 86 5.43 7.83 -17.06
CA GLY A 86 4.44 6.99 -17.72
C GLY A 86 3.97 5.80 -16.90
N LEU A 87 3.37 6.03 -15.73
CA LEU A 87 2.75 4.95 -14.99
C LEU A 87 1.61 4.37 -15.82
N LEU A 88 1.74 3.10 -16.15
CA LEU A 88 0.74 2.32 -16.86
C LEU A 88 -0.62 2.44 -16.12
N PRO A 89 -1.65 3.06 -16.73
CA PRO A 89 -2.93 3.40 -16.11
C PRO A 89 -3.84 2.19 -15.77
N ASP A 90 -3.27 0.99 -15.72
CA ASP A 90 -3.91 -0.31 -15.56
C ASP A 90 -3.22 -1.21 -14.52
N SER A 91 -2.16 -0.76 -13.85
CA SER A 91 -1.52 -1.51 -12.76
C SER A 91 -2.23 -1.38 -11.41
N SER A 92 -2.54 -2.47 -10.70
CA SER A 92 -3.15 -2.38 -9.35
C SER A 92 -2.46 -1.43 -8.37
N LEU A 93 -1.16 -1.16 -8.54
CA LEU A 93 -0.39 -0.16 -7.78
C LEU A 93 -0.93 1.28 -7.96
N TRP A 94 -1.42 1.64 -9.15
CA TRP A 94 -1.98 2.99 -9.41
C TRP A 94 -3.17 3.27 -8.49
N GLU A 95 -4.00 2.26 -8.22
CA GLU A 95 -5.17 2.41 -7.36
C GLU A 95 -4.78 2.79 -5.92
N TYR A 96 -3.70 2.18 -5.41
CA TYR A 96 -3.16 2.53 -4.09
C TYR A 96 -2.52 3.92 -4.07
N GLN A 97 -1.79 4.29 -5.12
CA GLN A 97 -1.16 5.62 -5.23
C GLN A 97 -2.22 6.73 -5.30
N VAL A 98 -3.25 6.57 -6.12
CA VAL A 98 -4.37 7.51 -6.19
C VAL A 98 -5.07 7.61 -4.83
N SER A 99 -5.25 6.49 -4.14
CA SER A 99 -5.83 6.48 -2.79
C SER A 99 -4.98 7.26 -1.79
N ARG A 100 -3.64 7.14 -1.84
CA ARG A 100 -2.72 7.95 -1.03
C ARG A 100 -2.93 9.44 -1.28
N VAL A 101 -2.96 9.84 -2.55
CA VAL A 101 -3.15 11.25 -2.95
C VAL A 101 -4.48 11.78 -2.46
N MET A 102 -5.55 10.98 -2.55
CA MET A 102 -6.86 11.35 -1.99
C MET A 102 -6.76 11.68 -0.50
N GLY A 103 -6.02 10.88 0.26
CA GLY A 103 -5.73 11.19 1.67
C GLY A 103 -4.99 12.51 1.85
N GLN A 104 -3.93 12.73 1.07
CA GLN A 104 -3.09 13.93 1.14
C GLN A 104 -3.84 15.23 0.83
N VAL A 105 -4.82 15.18 -0.09
CA VAL A 105 -5.68 16.34 -0.41
C VAL A 105 -6.85 16.51 0.58
N GLY A 106 -6.91 15.69 1.63
CA GLY A 106 -7.94 15.76 2.67
C GLY A 106 -9.29 15.15 2.28
N ALA A 107 -9.32 14.21 1.33
CA ALA A 107 -10.56 13.52 0.98
C ALA A 107 -11.06 12.63 2.13
N ASN A 108 -12.37 12.39 2.17
CA ASN A 108 -12.95 11.49 3.16
C ASN A 108 -12.80 10.02 2.71
N CYS A 109 -11.73 9.37 3.19
CA CYS A 109 -11.40 7.98 2.85
C CYS A 109 -12.51 6.98 3.20
N ALA A 110 -13.26 7.21 4.28
CA ALA A 110 -14.39 6.34 4.64
C ALA A 110 -15.56 6.45 3.65
N LYS A 111 -15.78 7.63 3.06
CA LYS A 111 -16.76 7.82 1.97
C LYS A 111 -16.26 7.29 0.63
N ALA A 112 -14.95 7.38 0.37
CA ALA A 112 -14.34 6.85 -0.85
C ALA A 112 -14.35 5.31 -0.87
N PHE A 113 -14.17 4.67 0.29
CA PHE A 113 -14.12 3.21 0.42
C PHE A 113 -15.16 2.69 1.45
N PRO A 114 -16.47 2.82 1.15
CA PRO A 114 -17.53 2.50 2.09
C PRO A 114 -17.70 1.00 2.34
N ALA A 115 -17.23 0.15 1.42
CA ALA A 115 -17.32 -1.30 1.54
C ALA A 115 -16.37 -1.86 2.62
N CYS A 116 -15.33 -1.12 3.00
CA CYS A 116 -14.43 -1.56 4.04
C CYS A 116 -14.97 -1.18 5.43
N PRO A 117 -15.16 -2.13 6.38
CA PRO A 117 -15.71 -1.84 7.70
C PRO A 117 -14.66 -1.39 8.74
N TYR A 118 -13.37 -1.48 8.40
CA TYR A 118 -12.27 -1.17 9.31
C TYR A 118 -11.63 0.19 8.97
N ASN A 119 -11.02 0.84 9.96
CA ASN A 119 -10.14 2.00 9.76
C ASN A 119 -8.67 1.54 9.79
N ALA A 120 -7.75 2.41 9.39
CA ALA A 120 -6.32 2.15 9.28
C ALA A 120 -5.75 1.53 10.56
N THR A 121 -6.00 2.17 11.71
CA THR A 121 -5.50 1.69 13.01
C THR A 121 -5.98 0.27 13.32
N LYS A 122 -7.26 -0.06 13.09
CA LYS A 122 -7.76 -1.42 13.32
C LYS A 122 -7.16 -2.41 12.34
N MET A 123 -6.90 -2.01 11.10
CA MET A 123 -6.27 -2.88 10.11
C MET A 123 -4.83 -3.19 10.47
N VAL A 124 -4.02 -2.16 10.77
CA VAL A 124 -2.62 -2.31 11.17
C VAL A 124 -2.50 -3.15 12.44
N ASN A 125 -3.28 -2.83 13.48
CA ASN A 125 -3.25 -3.58 14.74
C ASN A 125 -3.63 -5.05 14.54
N ALA A 126 -4.71 -5.32 13.82
CA ALA A 126 -5.16 -6.69 13.62
C ALA A 126 -4.25 -7.50 12.67
N ILE A 127 -3.36 -6.85 11.90
CA ILE A 127 -2.28 -7.54 11.19
C ILE A 127 -1.13 -7.85 12.14
N ASN A 128 -0.76 -6.90 12.99
CA ASN A 128 0.29 -7.10 14.00
C ASN A 128 -0.09 -8.22 14.98
N ASP A 129 -1.37 -8.41 15.27
CA ASP A 129 -1.85 -9.52 16.11
C ASP A 129 -1.81 -10.90 15.41
N LEU A 130 -1.64 -10.93 14.08
CA LEU A 130 -1.61 -12.16 13.25
C LEU A 130 -0.19 -12.61 12.88
N LEU A 131 0.82 -11.79 13.15
CA LEU A 131 2.24 -12.05 12.89
C LEU A 131 2.94 -12.47 14.19
#